data_AF-A0A954LRD3-F1
#
_entry.id   AF-A0A954LRD3-F1
#
_cell.length_a   1.000
_cell.length_b   1.000
_cell.length_c   1.000
_cell.angle_alpha   90.00
_cell.angle_beta   90.00
_cell.angle_gamma   90.00
#
_symmetry.space_group_name_H-M   'P 1'
#
loop_
_entity.id
_entity.type
_entity.pdbx_description
1 polymer ?
#
loop_
_entity_poly.entity_id
_entity_poly.type
_entity_poly.pdbx_seq_one_letter_code
_entity_poly.pdbx_strand_id
1 'polypeptide(L)'
;VIQLPESQNPLALWKSLETKYPNSKQVGEAVYQRGLYFQNRRQFSKALDEYRRLLAKFPDHPRAKSAKKQIEVIEHPDVLLGGTGFYPSGAQPKLWFACRNTDEVEFTVREFRNQDYLRERAEKGEWYGIGYSDWHHWSSKDPLKGYEGRVVKRWTQRVPKSDQVASHSTTAPVSKTGGYLVEARVPGGKTVSKGLVMLTDVAIVGKGLADKVLMWVVDARNGQPLKNQKVELYHRRWNTRSLKSETLTTDNNGVIKVVPQNEADQWALAVTEQGGVAFCDVGHTSFQQFEQVQPAAFGLTDRPLYRPGSRVRFKIWSRELIKREYGPAKAGIKLQVTINSVDVFDTVKSFELTTDESGSVSGSFELNSELPLGEYSIDVQYPEFGFTDEACRFRIEEYKKPEFAVTVTPGTKAARLGDT
;
A
#
# COMPACT_ATOMS: atom_id res chain seq x y z
N VAL A 1 -26.46 9.36 -19.49
CA VAL A 1 -27.05 8.09 -19.02
C VAL A 1 -27.41 7.28 -20.26
N ILE A 2 -26.81 6.11 -20.47
CA ILE A 2 -27.15 5.24 -21.61
C ILE A 2 -28.49 4.57 -21.30
N GLN A 3 -29.51 4.78 -22.15
CA GLN A 3 -30.77 4.04 -22.08
C GLN A 3 -30.68 2.84 -23.01
N LEU A 4 -30.75 1.64 -22.45
CA LEU A 4 -30.78 0.40 -23.23
C LEU A 4 -32.23 0.13 -23.70
N PRO A 5 -32.44 -0.38 -24.93
CA PRO A 5 -33.71 -0.94 -25.35
C PRO A 5 -34.22 -1.98 -24.34
N GLU A 6 -35.55 -2.15 -24.20
CA GLU A 6 -36.12 -3.10 -23.23
C GLU A 6 -35.57 -4.53 -23.38
N SER A 7 -35.33 -4.96 -24.63
CA SER A 7 -34.74 -6.27 -24.95
C SER A 7 -33.30 -6.46 -24.47
N GLN A 8 -32.61 -5.36 -24.13
CA GLN A 8 -31.23 -5.36 -23.64
C GLN A 8 -31.14 -4.82 -22.20
N ASN A 9 -32.25 -4.39 -21.60
CA ASN A 9 -32.29 -3.87 -20.24
C ASN A 9 -32.52 -5.01 -19.24
N PRO A 10 -31.54 -5.35 -18.38
CA PRO A 10 -31.66 -6.47 -17.45
C PRO A 10 -32.89 -6.36 -16.52
N LEU A 11 -33.23 -5.15 -16.05
CA LEU A 11 -34.41 -4.95 -15.21
C LEU A 11 -35.71 -5.23 -15.96
N ALA A 12 -35.80 -4.84 -17.23
CA ALA A 12 -36.98 -5.09 -18.06
C ALA A 12 -37.11 -6.60 -18.35
N LEU A 13 -36.01 -7.27 -18.66
CA LEU A 13 -35.98 -8.72 -18.90
C LEU A 13 -36.42 -9.50 -17.66
N TRP A 14 -35.86 -9.22 -16.48
CA TRP A 14 -36.27 -9.89 -15.24
C TRP A 14 -37.72 -9.60 -14.85
N LYS A 15 -38.21 -8.37 -15.07
CA LYS A 15 -39.62 -8.03 -14.86
C LYS A 15 -40.54 -8.76 -15.84
N SER A 16 -40.09 -8.97 -17.07
CA SER A 16 -40.86 -9.70 -18.07
C SER A 16 -41.06 -11.17 -17.72
N LEU A 17 -40.11 -11.82 -17.03
CA LEU A 17 -40.26 -13.19 -16.53
C LEU A 17 -41.44 -13.32 -15.58
N GLU A 18 -41.58 -12.36 -14.65
CA GLU A 18 -42.70 -12.36 -13.70
C GLU A 18 -44.05 -12.10 -14.40
N THR A 19 -44.06 -11.27 -15.44
CA THR A 19 -45.30 -10.88 -16.13
C THR A 19 -45.75 -11.92 -17.13
N LYS A 20 -44.82 -12.47 -17.92
CA LYS A 20 -45.11 -13.43 -19.00
C LYS A 20 -45.14 -14.88 -18.51
N TYR A 21 -44.38 -15.20 -17.47
CA TYR A 21 -44.23 -16.57 -16.95
C TYR A 21 -44.37 -16.62 -15.41
N PRO A 22 -45.51 -16.20 -14.84
CA PRO A 22 -45.66 -16.03 -13.39
C PRO A 22 -45.44 -17.31 -12.56
N ASN A 23 -45.66 -18.49 -13.16
CA ASN A 23 -45.49 -19.80 -12.52
C ASN A 23 -44.11 -20.42 -12.75
N SER A 24 -43.20 -19.72 -13.43
CA SER A 24 -41.84 -20.19 -13.68
C SER A 24 -41.03 -20.25 -12.38
N LYS A 25 -40.25 -21.32 -12.19
CA LYS A 25 -39.32 -21.48 -11.06
C LYS A 25 -38.23 -20.38 -11.02
N GLN A 26 -38.03 -19.68 -12.14
CA GLN A 26 -37.02 -18.63 -12.29
C GLN A 26 -37.50 -17.25 -11.81
N VAL A 27 -38.80 -17.06 -11.52
CA VAL A 27 -39.33 -15.76 -11.08
C VAL A 27 -38.70 -15.33 -9.75
N GLY A 28 -38.52 -16.26 -8.80
CA GLY A 28 -37.84 -15.98 -7.53
C GLY A 28 -36.40 -15.51 -7.73
N GLU A 29 -35.64 -16.15 -8.61
CA GLU A 29 -34.29 -15.70 -8.96
C GLU A 29 -34.30 -14.32 -9.63
N ALA A 30 -35.25 -14.06 -10.54
CA ALA A 30 -35.37 -12.77 -11.22
C ALA A 30 -35.63 -11.61 -10.23
N VAL A 31 -36.49 -11.80 -9.23
CA VAL A 31 -36.74 -10.80 -8.17
C VAL A 31 -35.47 -10.56 -7.35
N TYR A 32 -34.76 -11.62 -6.97
CA TYR A 32 -33.49 -11.48 -6.23
C TYR A 32 -32.42 -10.72 -7.04
N GLN A 33 -32.27 -11.03 -8.33
CA GLN A 33 -31.32 -10.36 -9.22
C GLN A 33 -31.62 -8.86 -9.40
N ARG A 34 -32.90 -8.48 -9.44
CA ARG A 34 -33.29 -7.05 -9.44
C ARG A 34 -32.87 -6.35 -8.14
N GLY A 35 -33.02 -7.00 -6.99
CA GLY A 35 -32.52 -6.50 -5.71
C GLY A 35 -31.01 -6.27 -5.73
N LEU A 36 -30.23 -7.26 -6.19
CA LEU A 36 -28.78 -7.13 -6.35
C LEU A 36 -28.39 -6.01 -7.32
N TYR A 37 -29.10 -5.89 -8.44
CA TYR A 37 -28.87 -4.83 -9.42
C TYR A 37 -29.03 -3.44 -8.78
N PHE A 38 -30.10 -3.21 -8.03
CA PHE A 38 -30.31 -1.94 -7.34
C PHE A 38 -29.25 -1.69 -6.25
N GLN A 39 -28.91 -2.72 -5.48
CA GLN A 39 -27.90 -2.64 -4.43
C GLN A 39 -26.52 -2.25 -4.98
N ASN A 40 -26.08 -2.90 -6.07
CA ASN A 40 -24.78 -2.61 -6.71
C ASN A 40 -24.71 -1.18 -7.27
N ARG A 41 -25.86 -0.58 -7.57
CA ARG A 41 -25.97 0.82 -8.00
C ARG A 41 -26.28 1.78 -6.85
N ARG A 42 -26.14 1.34 -5.59
CA ARG A 42 -26.41 2.10 -4.36
C ARG A 42 -27.84 2.63 -4.25
N GLN A 43 -28.80 1.98 -4.91
CA GLN A 43 -30.24 2.29 -4.82
C GLN A 43 -30.88 1.43 -3.72
N PHE A 44 -30.46 1.63 -2.48
CA PHE A 44 -30.74 0.72 -1.37
C PHE A 44 -32.23 0.56 -1.05
N SER A 45 -33.02 1.62 -1.09
CA SER A 45 -34.48 1.52 -0.85
C SER A 45 -35.14 0.58 -1.87
N LYS A 46 -34.80 0.70 -3.16
CA LYS A 46 -35.33 -0.19 -4.22
C LYS A 46 -34.81 -1.62 -4.09
N ALA A 47 -33.58 -1.80 -3.63
CA ALA A 47 -33.03 -3.12 -3.36
C ALA A 47 -33.81 -3.82 -2.23
N LEU A 48 -34.09 -3.09 -1.14
CA LEU A 48 -34.89 -3.58 -0.02
C LEU A 48 -36.31 -3.97 -0.44
N ASP A 49 -36.94 -3.18 -1.31
CA ASP A 49 -38.27 -3.50 -1.85
C ASP A 49 -38.28 -4.85 -2.56
N GLU A 50 -37.31 -5.12 -3.44
CA GLU A 50 -37.20 -6.40 -4.16
C GLU A 50 -36.86 -7.56 -3.22
N TYR A 51 -35.95 -7.38 -2.26
CA TYR A 51 -35.63 -8.42 -1.29
C TYR A 51 -36.81 -8.77 -0.39
N ARG A 52 -37.54 -7.78 0.13
CA ARG A 52 -38.75 -8.00 0.93
C ARG A 52 -39.86 -8.64 0.10
N ARG A 53 -40.01 -8.25 -1.17
CA ARG A 53 -40.94 -8.89 -2.11
C ARG A 53 -40.62 -10.36 -2.34
N LEU A 54 -39.34 -10.72 -2.49
CA LEU A 54 -38.91 -12.11 -2.59
C LEU A 54 -39.37 -12.90 -1.36
N LEU A 55 -39.15 -12.36 -0.16
CA LEU A 55 -39.52 -13.03 1.09
C LEU A 55 -41.03 -13.18 1.26
N ALA A 56 -41.81 -12.21 0.79
CA ALA A 56 -43.27 -12.26 0.86
C ALA A 56 -43.88 -13.25 -0.14
N LYS A 57 -43.38 -13.28 -1.38
CA LYS A 57 -43.98 -14.07 -2.47
C LYS A 57 -43.37 -15.47 -2.61
N PHE A 58 -42.11 -15.64 -2.20
CA PHE A 58 -41.35 -16.88 -2.36
C PHE A 58 -40.54 -17.21 -1.08
N PRO A 59 -41.20 -17.40 0.07
CA PRO A 59 -40.53 -17.60 1.36
C PRO A 59 -39.60 -18.83 1.39
N ASP A 60 -39.94 -19.88 0.64
CA ASP A 60 -39.18 -21.14 0.56
C ASP A 60 -38.14 -21.18 -0.57
N HIS A 61 -37.98 -20.08 -1.32
CA HIS A 61 -37.02 -20.04 -2.42
C HIS A 61 -35.57 -20.12 -1.90
N PRO A 62 -34.62 -20.78 -2.61
CA PRO A 62 -33.23 -20.87 -2.20
C PRO A 62 -32.56 -19.53 -1.87
N ARG A 63 -32.99 -18.44 -2.52
CA ARG A 63 -32.49 -17.08 -2.28
C ARG A 63 -33.09 -16.36 -1.07
N ALA A 64 -34.11 -16.89 -0.40
CA ALA A 64 -34.73 -16.22 0.74
C ALA A 64 -33.72 -15.96 1.87
N LYS A 65 -32.83 -16.92 2.15
CA LYS A 65 -31.74 -16.73 3.13
C LYS A 65 -30.77 -15.61 2.71
N SER A 66 -30.42 -15.54 1.42
CA SER A 66 -29.56 -14.48 0.89
C SER A 66 -30.23 -13.11 0.98
N ALA A 67 -31.50 -13.01 0.62
CA ALA A 67 -32.26 -11.77 0.70
C ALA A 67 -32.38 -11.24 2.14
N LYS A 68 -32.67 -12.12 3.12
CA LYS A 68 -32.63 -11.76 4.56
C LYS A 68 -31.28 -11.17 4.96
N LYS A 69 -30.18 -11.80 4.53
CA LYS A 69 -28.82 -11.31 4.81
C LYS A 69 -28.54 -9.96 4.13
N GLN A 70 -28.99 -9.75 2.90
CA GLN A 70 -28.80 -8.46 2.21
C GLN A 70 -29.60 -7.34 2.87
N ILE A 71 -30.84 -7.61 3.31
CA ILE A 71 -31.64 -6.66 4.09
C ILE A 71 -30.88 -6.27 5.36
N GLU A 72 -30.40 -7.26 6.13
CA GLU A 72 -29.60 -7.01 7.34
C GLU A 72 -28.37 -6.14 7.04
N VAL A 73 -27.62 -6.44 5.98
CA VAL A 73 -26.42 -5.68 5.57
C VAL A 73 -26.75 -4.24 5.15
N ILE A 74 -27.85 -4.03 4.41
CA ILE A 74 -28.26 -2.70 3.95
C ILE A 74 -28.75 -1.85 5.11
N GLU A 75 -29.53 -2.43 6.02
CA GLU A 75 -30.15 -1.73 7.14
C GLU A 75 -29.22 -1.57 8.35
N HIS A 76 -28.13 -2.33 8.41
CA HIS A 76 -27.18 -2.30 9.52
C HIS A 76 -26.67 -0.86 9.77
N PRO A 77 -26.97 -0.27 10.94
CA PRO A 77 -26.34 0.96 11.38
C PRO A 77 -24.87 0.70 11.67
N ASP A 78 -24.01 1.52 11.12
CA ASP A 78 -22.57 1.31 11.24
C ASP A 78 -21.80 2.62 11.28
N VAL A 79 -20.63 2.57 11.89
CA VAL A 79 -19.69 3.69 11.97
C VAL A 79 -18.26 3.19 11.82
N LEU A 80 -17.49 3.89 11.00
CA LEU A 80 -16.06 3.72 10.84
C LEU A 80 -15.36 5.00 11.29
N LEU A 81 -14.47 4.87 12.27
CA LEU A 81 -13.57 5.93 12.73
C LEU A 81 -12.30 5.91 11.89
N GLY A 82 -11.75 7.09 11.60
CA GLY A 82 -10.44 7.26 10.99
C GLY A 82 -9.92 8.68 11.21
N GLY A 83 -8.85 9.05 10.49
CA GLY A 83 -8.13 10.28 10.80
C GLY A 83 -7.70 10.28 12.27
N THR A 84 -7.07 9.17 12.69
CA THR A 84 -6.42 9.00 13.99
C THR A 84 -4.90 8.94 13.77
N GLY A 85 -4.08 8.87 14.82
CA GLY A 85 -2.63 8.86 14.71
C GLY A 85 -1.97 9.92 15.58
N PHE A 86 -0.92 10.57 15.05
CA PHE A 86 -0.11 11.52 15.79
C PHE A 86 -0.59 12.97 15.65
N TYR A 87 -0.60 13.68 16.79
CA TYR A 87 -0.97 15.09 16.88
C TYR A 87 0.00 15.81 17.82
N PRO A 88 0.28 17.11 17.60
CA PRO A 88 1.06 17.91 18.55
C PRO A 88 0.35 17.95 19.91
N SER A 89 1.11 17.99 21.02
CA SER A 89 0.48 18.16 22.33
C SER A 89 -0.29 19.48 22.39
N GLY A 90 -1.29 19.59 23.26
CA GLY A 90 -2.15 20.77 23.35
C GLY A 90 -3.16 20.90 22.20
N ALA A 91 -3.00 20.18 21.09
CA ALA A 91 -3.98 20.16 20.01
C ALA A 91 -5.29 19.52 20.49
N GLN A 92 -6.39 19.83 19.79
CA GLN A 92 -7.65 19.10 19.89
C GLN A 92 -7.83 18.31 18.59
N PRO A 93 -7.50 17.00 18.57
CA PRO A 93 -7.47 16.21 17.35
C PRO A 93 -8.82 16.21 16.62
N LYS A 94 -8.82 16.64 15.35
CA LYS A 94 -9.97 16.53 14.46
C LYS A 94 -9.98 15.13 13.83
N LEU A 95 -10.97 14.34 14.19
CA LEU A 95 -11.15 12.96 13.75
C LEU A 95 -12.15 12.91 12.59
N TRP A 96 -11.89 12.03 11.63
CA TRP A 96 -12.84 11.71 10.56
C TRP A 96 -13.68 10.49 10.96
N PHE A 97 -14.95 10.46 10.58
CA PHE A 97 -15.72 9.24 10.66
C PHE A 97 -16.70 9.14 9.50
N ALA A 98 -17.06 7.92 9.13
CA ALA A 98 -18.12 7.65 8.17
C ALA A 98 -19.19 6.76 8.82
N CYS A 99 -20.46 7.06 8.58
CA CYS A 99 -21.55 6.29 9.14
C CYS A 99 -22.71 6.14 8.15
N ARG A 100 -23.59 5.19 8.44
CA ARG A 100 -24.84 4.95 7.71
C ARG A 100 -25.92 4.46 8.67
N ASN A 101 -27.18 4.63 8.29
CA ASN A 101 -28.39 4.24 9.01
C ASN A 101 -28.46 4.71 10.48
N THR A 102 -27.76 5.79 10.83
CA THR A 102 -27.81 6.44 12.14
C THR A 102 -27.85 7.96 11.97
N ASP A 103 -28.51 8.65 12.89
CA ASP A 103 -28.50 10.11 13.06
C ASP A 103 -27.56 10.56 14.19
N GLU A 104 -26.93 9.59 14.88
CA GLU A 104 -26.11 9.85 16.04
C GLU A 104 -24.95 8.85 16.17
N VAL A 105 -23.79 9.33 16.60
CA VAL A 105 -22.62 8.50 16.93
C VAL A 105 -22.12 8.89 18.32
N GLU A 106 -21.98 7.89 19.19
CA GLU A 106 -21.38 8.03 20.52
C GLU A 106 -19.87 7.80 20.42
N PHE A 107 -19.11 8.66 21.08
CA PHE A 107 -17.67 8.56 21.19
C PHE A 107 -17.23 8.46 22.65
N THR A 108 -16.23 7.64 22.89
CA THR A 108 -15.53 7.54 24.18
C THR A 108 -14.04 7.68 23.93
N VAL A 109 -13.37 8.53 24.71
CA VAL A 109 -11.91 8.61 24.72
C VAL A 109 -11.38 8.15 26.07
N ARG A 110 -10.42 7.23 26.03
CA ARG A 110 -9.75 6.64 27.18
C ARG A 110 -8.27 6.94 27.12
N GLU A 111 -7.63 7.03 28.29
CA GLU A 111 -6.16 6.93 28.33
C GLU A 111 -5.73 5.59 27.72
N PHE A 112 -4.57 5.57 27.10
CA PHE A 112 -3.97 4.37 26.52
C PHE A 112 -2.51 4.29 26.95
N ARG A 113 -2.11 3.12 27.47
CA ARG A 113 -0.74 2.85 27.92
C ARG A 113 0.19 2.65 26.71
N ASN A 114 0.39 3.72 25.95
CA ASN A 114 1.16 3.73 24.70
C ASN A 114 2.59 3.24 24.88
N GLN A 115 3.27 3.60 25.97
CA GLN A 115 4.65 3.16 26.19
C GLN A 115 4.72 1.64 26.37
N ASP A 116 3.91 1.07 27.26
CA ASP A 116 3.83 -0.38 27.48
C ASP A 116 3.48 -1.10 26.19
N TYR A 117 2.49 -0.58 25.45
CA TYR A 117 2.09 -1.12 24.16
C TYR A 117 3.26 -1.16 23.17
N LEU A 118 3.94 -0.02 22.97
CA LEU A 118 5.02 0.08 22.00
C LEU A 118 6.21 -0.81 22.38
N ARG A 119 6.59 -0.86 23.66
CA ARG A 119 7.65 -1.76 24.15
C ARG A 119 7.33 -3.23 23.93
N GLU A 120 6.10 -3.66 24.22
CA GLU A 120 5.71 -5.06 24.02
C GLU A 120 5.71 -5.45 22.53
N ARG A 121 5.30 -4.56 21.63
CA ARG A 121 5.40 -4.79 20.18
C ARG A 121 6.85 -4.88 19.71
N ALA A 122 7.75 -4.16 20.37
CA ALA A 122 9.18 -4.33 20.20
C ALA A 122 9.70 -5.68 20.56
N GLU A 123 9.33 -6.13 21.74
CA GLU A 123 9.81 -7.38 22.27
C GLU A 123 9.32 -8.56 21.43
N LYS A 124 8.08 -8.48 20.94
CA LYS A 124 7.47 -9.53 20.10
C LYS A 124 7.90 -9.49 18.63
N GLY A 125 8.43 -8.36 18.17
CA GLY A 125 8.73 -8.13 16.75
C GLY A 125 7.48 -7.90 15.90
N GLU A 126 6.47 -7.28 16.48
CA GLU A 126 5.15 -7.04 15.87
C GLU A 126 5.01 -5.58 15.37
N TRP A 127 6.11 -4.82 15.31
CA TRP A 127 6.10 -3.43 14.87
C TRP A 127 5.67 -3.18 13.43
N TYR A 128 5.86 -4.15 12.53
CA TYR A 128 5.42 -4.01 11.14
C TYR A 128 3.92 -3.72 11.03
N GLY A 129 3.12 -4.21 11.98
CA GLY A 129 1.70 -3.91 12.12
C GLY A 129 1.41 -2.46 12.57
N ILE A 130 2.38 -1.75 13.14
CA ILE A 130 2.25 -0.32 13.47
C ILE A 130 2.84 0.55 12.34
N GLY A 131 3.86 0.07 11.63
CA GLY A 131 4.73 0.89 10.77
C GLY A 131 4.46 0.88 9.27
N TYR A 132 3.95 -0.21 8.67
CA TYR A 132 4.00 -0.38 7.20
C TYR A 132 2.64 -0.60 6.52
N SER A 133 1.63 -1.17 7.20
CA SER A 133 0.34 -1.52 6.58
C SER A 133 -0.88 -0.76 7.14
N ASP A 134 -0.80 -0.24 8.36
CA ASP A 134 -1.98 0.08 9.17
C ASP A 134 -2.00 1.53 9.69
N TRP A 135 -1.17 2.44 9.15
CA TRP A 135 -1.15 3.86 9.57
C TRP A 135 -2.51 4.55 9.48
N HIS A 136 -3.45 4.02 8.69
CA HIS A 136 -4.82 4.52 8.53
C HIS A 136 -5.89 3.51 8.98
N HIS A 137 -5.47 2.31 9.36
CA HIS A 137 -6.32 1.19 9.69
C HIS A 137 -5.62 0.37 10.76
N TRP A 138 -5.48 0.91 11.98
CA TRP A 138 -5.05 0.11 13.13
C TRP A 138 -6.00 -1.09 13.21
N SER A 139 -5.55 -2.23 12.69
CA SER A 139 -6.51 -3.24 12.22
C SER A 139 -7.24 -3.83 13.42
N SER A 140 -8.43 -4.37 13.18
CA SER A 140 -9.21 -5.11 14.19
C SER A 140 -8.46 -6.31 14.79
N LYS A 141 -7.26 -6.63 14.28
CA LYS A 141 -6.40 -7.72 14.75
C LYS A 141 -5.39 -7.28 15.81
N ASP A 142 -5.15 -5.98 15.97
CA ASP A 142 -4.20 -5.53 16.98
C ASP A 142 -4.79 -5.64 18.40
N PRO A 143 -4.11 -6.34 19.34
CA PRO A 143 -4.53 -6.39 20.73
C PRO A 143 -4.34 -5.03 21.42
N LEU A 144 -5.29 -4.13 21.22
CA LEU A 144 -5.46 -2.92 22.04
C LEU A 144 -5.98 -3.27 23.45
N LYS A 145 -6.61 -4.43 23.58
CA LYS A 145 -7.17 -4.95 24.83
C LYS A 145 -6.07 -5.16 25.86
N GLY A 146 -6.27 -4.60 27.05
CA GLY A 146 -5.33 -4.66 28.17
C GLY A 146 -4.56 -3.36 28.37
N TYR A 147 -4.45 -2.49 27.36
CA TYR A 147 -3.76 -1.20 27.47
C TYR A 147 -4.71 -0.03 27.69
N GLU A 148 -6.03 -0.27 27.69
CA GLU A 148 -7.02 0.76 27.99
C GLU A 148 -6.92 1.24 29.44
N GLY A 149 -6.82 2.55 29.62
CA GLY A 149 -6.90 3.22 30.90
C GLY A 149 -8.30 3.74 31.21
N ARG A 150 -8.35 4.73 32.10
CA ARG A 150 -9.61 5.36 32.52
C ARG A 150 -10.28 6.10 31.37
N VAL A 151 -11.60 6.22 31.45
CA VAL A 151 -12.36 7.08 30.54
C VAL A 151 -12.05 8.54 30.87
N VAL A 152 -11.58 9.29 29.89
CA VAL A 152 -11.31 10.72 30.00
C VAL A 152 -12.58 11.51 29.71
N LYS A 153 -13.28 11.17 28.63
CA LYS A 153 -14.52 11.85 28.23
C LYS A 153 -15.41 10.95 27.38
N ARG A 154 -16.72 11.25 27.40
CA ARG A 154 -17.70 10.75 26.44
C ARG A 154 -18.39 11.94 25.78
N TRP A 155 -18.68 11.83 24.49
CA TRP A 155 -19.43 12.83 23.76
C TRP A 155 -20.20 12.19 22.60
N THR A 156 -21.06 12.96 21.97
CA THR A 156 -21.95 12.49 20.91
C THR A 156 -21.90 13.47 19.76
N GLN A 157 -21.94 12.95 18.52
CA GLN A 157 -22.08 13.76 17.31
C GLN A 157 -23.38 13.39 16.62
N ARG A 158 -24.25 14.39 16.43
CA ARG A 158 -25.43 14.25 15.57
C ARG A 158 -25.07 14.49 14.11
N VAL A 159 -25.68 13.70 13.23
CA VAL A 159 -25.46 13.70 11.78
C VAL A 159 -26.80 13.49 11.06
N PRO A 160 -26.95 13.96 9.81
CA PRO A 160 -28.12 13.60 9.02
C PRO A 160 -28.20 12.09 8.79
N LYS A 161 -29.34 11.47 9.09
CA LYS A 161 -29.56 10.05 8.81
C LYS A 161 -29.55 9.80 7.30
N SER A 162 -28.76 8.83 6.87
CA SER A 162 -28.62 8.44 5.47
C SER A 162 -28.45 6.93 5.35
N ASP A 163 -29.07 6.32 4.34
CA ASP A 163 -28.86 4.92 3.97
C ASP A 163 -27.54 4.71 3.19
N GLN A 164 -27.00 5.79 2.63
CA GLN A 164 -25.66 5.85 2.07
C GLN A 164 -24.62 6.18 3.14
N VAL A 165 -23.41 5.67 2.95
CA VAL A 165 -22.26 6.03 3.78
C VAL A 165 -21.96 7.51 3.58
N ALA A 166 -22.03 8.28 4.67
CA ALA A 166 -21.72 9.70 4.70
C ALA A 166 -20.52 9.96 5.61
N SER A 167 -19.62 10.85 5.19
CA SER A 167 -18.44 11.24 5.94
C SER A 167 -18.67 12.52 6.73
N HIS A 168 -18.15 12.54 7.94
CA HIS A 168 -18.26 13.63 8.91
C HIS A 168 -16.95 13.78 9.68
N SER A 169 -16.91 14.77 10.57
CA SER A 169 -15.78 14.95 11.49
C SER A 169 -16.25 15.30 12.88
N THR A 170 -15.47 14.93 13.89
CA THR A 170 -15.65 15.33 15.29
C THR A 170 -14.31 15.74 15.89
N THR A 171 -14.31 16.37 17.06
CA THR A 171 -13.08 16.76 17.75
C THR A 171 -12.94 15.95 19.03
N ALA A 172 -11.81 15.27 19.20
CA ALA A 172 -11.51 14.55 20.43
C ALA A 172 -11.19 15.56 21.55
N PRO A 173 -11.91 15.53 22.69
CA PRO A 173 -11.72 16.48 23.79
C PRO A 173 -10.52 16.09 24.68
N VAL A 174 -9.37 15.90 24.06
CA VAL A 174 -8.08 15.59 24.70
C VAL A 174 -7.00 16.50 24.12
N SER A 175 -6.09 16.93 24.98
CA SER A 175 -4.99 17.83 24.60
C SER A 175 -3.70 17.58 25.39
N LYS A 176 -3.71 16.76 26.44
CA LYS A 176 -2.49 16.46 27.18
C LYS A 176 -1.63 15.47 26.38
N THR A 177 -0.32 15.59 26.51
CA THR A 177 0.63 14.62 25.96
C THR A 177 0.31 13.22 26.46
N GLY A 178 0.35 12.22 25.57
CA GLY A 178 0.08 10.81 25.89
C GLY A 178 -0.67 10.07 24.80
N GLY A 179 -0.89 8.77 25.03
CA GLY A 179 -1.72 7.93 24.18
C GLY A 179 -3.18 7.91 24.61
N TYR A 180 -4.08 7.88 23.64
CA TYR A 180 -5.52 7.80 23.84
C TYR A 180 -6.16 6.79 22.90
N LEU A 181 -7.09 5.99 23.41
CA LEU A 181 -7.96 5.14 22.61
C LEU A 181 -9.30 5.83 22.43
N VAL A 182 -9.66 6.09 21.17
CA VAL A 182 -10.96 6.63 20.79
C VAL A 182 -11.83 5.50 20.26
N GLU A 183 -13.03 5.40 20.80
CA GLU A 183 -14.05 4.41 20.45
C GLU A 183 -15.24 5.17 19.87
N ALA A 184 -15.71 4.78 18.68
CA ALA A 184 -16.92 5.27 18.05
C ALA A 184 -17.93 4.13 17.93
N ARG A 185 -19.20 4.41 18.27
CA ARG A 185 -20.28 3.43 18.17
C ARG A 185 -21.58 4.10 17.77
N VAL A 186 -22.42 3.34 17.07
CA VAL A 186 -23.83 3.69 16.93
C VAL A 186 -24.55 3.41 18.27
N PRO A 187 -25.43 4.31 18.76
CA PRO A 187 -26.24 4.05 19.95
C PRO A 187 -26.96 2.69 19.89
N GLY A 188 -26.86 1.89 20.96
CA GLY A 188 -27.42 0.54 21.01
C GLY A 188 -26.72 -0.52 20.13
N GLY A 189 -25.76 -0.12 19.29
CA GLY A 189 -24.96 -1.02 18.47
C GLY A 189 -23.95 -1.83 19.29
N LYS A 190 -23.64 -3.04 18.78
CA LYS A 190 -22.63 -3.95 19.37
C LYS A 190 -21.23 -3.75 18.79
N THR A 191 -21.13 -3.20 17.58
CA THR A 191 -19.86 -2.94 16.90
C THR A 191 -19.25 -1.64 17.42
N VAL A 192 -17.96 -1.66 17.72
CA VAL A 192 -17.19 -0.48 18.14
C VAL A 192 -16.04 -0.31 17.16
N SER A 193 -15.99 0.85 16.52
CA SER A 193 -14.82 1.27 15.73
C SER A 193 -13.82 1.94 16.66
N LYS A 194 -12.55 1.61 16.54
CA LYS A 194 -11.49 2.06 17.45
C LYS A 194 -10.35 2.71 16.67
N GLY A 195 -9.69 3.68 17.28
CA GLY A 195 -8.46 4.27 16.74
C GLY A 195 -7.64 4.94 17.84
N LEU A 196 -6.32 4.98 17.64
CA LEU A 196 -5.39 5.58 18.60
C LEU A 196 -5.06 7.02 18.23
N VAL A 197 -5.04 7.87 19.23
CA VAL A 197 -4.64 9.26 19.15
C VAL A 197 -3.42 9.44 20.06
N MET A 198 -2.30 9.85 19.48
CA MET A 198 -1.01 10.01 20.14
C MET A 198 -0.67 11.49 20.15
N LEU A 199 -0.81 12.13 21.31
CA LEU A 199 -0.45 13.54 21.51
C LEU A 199 1.01 13.60 21.96
N THR A 200 1.90 14.08 21.09
CA THR A 200 3.34 14.09 21.32
C THR A 200 4.01 15.24 20.58
N ASP A 201 5.08 15.77 21.17
CA ASP A 201 5.93 16.78 20.54
C ASP A 201 7.35 16.27 20.31
N VAL A 202 7.60 14.97 20.43
CA VAL A 202 8.89 14.37 20.05
C VAL A 202 8.77 13.71 18.68
N ALA A 203 9.81 13.84 17.87
CA ALA A 203 9.98 13.12 16.62
C ALA A 203 11.39 12.52 16.53
N ILE A 204 11.52 11.41 15.81
CA ILE A 204 12.81 10.82 15.42
C ILE A 204 12.93 10.94 13.90
N VAL A 205 14.03 11.51 13.42
CA VAL A 205 14.38 11.55 12.00
C VAL A 205 15.59 10.64 11.80
N GLY A 206 15.44 9.57 11.03
CA GLY A 206 16.53 8.65 10.67
C GLY A 206 17.13 8.96 9.30
N LYS A 207 18.47 8.95 9.20
CA LYS A 207 19.20 9.01 7.93
C LYS A 207 20.20 7.86 7.85
N GLY A 208 19.93 6.93 6.94
CA GLY A 208 20.89 5.88 6.59
C GLY A 208 22.13 6.46 5.91
N LEU A 209 23.30 6.01 6.37
CA LEU A 209 24.61 6.18 5.75
C LEU A 209 25.16 4.78 5.39
N ALA A 210 26.33 4.73 4.77
CA ALA A 210 26.93 3.47 4.29
C ALA A 210 27.11 2.42 5.42
N ASP A 211 27.52 2.85 6.61
CA ASP A 211 27.91 1.99 7.74
C ASP A 211 27.07 2.22 9.01
N LYS A 212 26.21 3.22 9.02
CA LYS A 212 25.47 3.66 10.22
C LYS A 212 24.19 4.39 9.87
N VAL A 213 23.34 4.60 10.88
CA VAL A 213 22.18 5.46 10.82
C VAL A 213 22.37 6.61 11.80
N LEU A 214 22.22 7.83 11.31
CA LEU A 214 22.11 9.01 12.16
C LEU A 214 20.64 9.19 12.54
N MET A 215 20.34 9.29 13.83
CA MET A 215 18.99 9.58 14.31
C MET A 215 18.97 10.87 15.10
N TRP A 216 18.19 11.84 14.63
CA TRP A 216 17.93 13.08 15.35
C TRP A 216 16.63 12.91 16.14
N VAL A 217 16.68 13.15 17.44
CA VAL A 217 15.50 13.27 18.29
C VAL A 217 15.26 14.76 18.52
N VAL A 218 14.10 15.23 18.10
CA VAL A 218 13.78 16.65 18.02
C VAL A 218 12.40 16.95 18.58
N ASP A 219 12.19 18.20 18.96
CA ASP A 219 10.87 18.77 19.14
C ASP A 219 10.17 18.85 17.77
N ALA A 220 9.03 18.18 17.64
CA ALA A 220 8.29 18.05 16.39
C ALA A 220 7.65 19.36 15.89
N ARG A 221 7.56 20.40 16.74
CA ARG A 221 6.95 21.69 16.39
C ARG A 221 7.94 22.66 15.80
N ASN A 222 9.17 22.66 16.31
CA ASN A 222 10.17 23.67 15.95
C ASN A 222 11.50 23.07 15.44
N GLY A 223 11.65 21.75 15.48
CA GLY A 223 12.84 21.04 15.02
C GLY A 223 14.05 21.18 15.94
N GLN A 224 13.90 21.76 17.14
CA GLN A 224 15.00 21.90 18.08
C GLN A 224 15.45 20.53 18.60
N PRO A 225 16.76 20.31 18.74
CA PRO A 225 17.28 19.05 19.22
C PRO A 225 16.94 18.82 20.69
N LEU A 226 16.47 17.61 21.01
CA LEU A 226 16.28 17.17 22.38
C LEU A 226 17.58 16.58 22.91
N LYS A 227 18.38 17.40 23.61
CA LYS A 227 19.62 16.97 24.27
C LYS A 227 19.33 16.01 25.43
N ASN A 228 20.23 15.06 25.67
CA ASN A 228 20.15 14.08 26.76
C ASN A 228 18.86 13.24 26.78
N GLN A 229 18.14 13.15 25.66
CA GLN A 229 16.96 12.31 25.52
C GLN A 229 17.38 10.85 25.41
N LYS A 230 16.74 10.00 26.22
CA LYS A 230 16.91 8.55 26.16
C LYS A 230 16.16 7.97 24.97
N VAL A 231 16.81 7.05 24.26
CA VAL A 231 16.25 6.30 23.14
C VAL A 231 16.50 4.82 23.40
N GLU A 232 15.42 4.05 23.50
CA GLU A 232 15.45 2.59 23.63
C GLU A 232 15.61 2.02 22.21
N LEU A 233 16.70 1.29 21.98
CA LEU A 233 17.01 0.63 20.72
C LEU A 233 16.81 -0.87 20.89
N TYR A 234 15.99 -1.46 20.02
CA TYR A 234 15.66 -2.87 20.01
C TYR A 234 16.27 -3.54 18.79
N HIS A 235 16.93 -4.68 19.00
CA HIS A 235 17.57 -5.49 17.97
C HIS A 235 17.00 -6.90 18.04
N ARG A 236 16.19 -7.28 17.05
CA ARG A 236 15.56 -8.60 17.01
C ARG A 236 16.07 -9.39 15.82
N ARG A 237 16.84 -10.44 16.08
CA ARG A 237 17.34 -11.31 15.00
C ARG A 237 16.22 -12.14 14.39
N TRP A 238 16.13 -12.15 13.06
CA TRP A 238 15.07 -12.87 12.34
C TRP A 238 15.15 -14.39 12.57
N ASN A 239 16.36 -14.97 12.49
CA ASN A 239 16.60 -16.40 12.57
C ASN A 239 16.37 -17.01 13.96
N THR A 240 16.84 -16.34 15.01
CA THR A 240 16.75 -16.85 16.40
C THR A 240 15.57 -16.27 17.17
N ARG A 241 14.93 -15.21 16.66
CA ARG A 241 13.99 -14.35 17.40
C ARG A 241 14.56 -13.82 18.72
N SER A 242 15.89 -13.82 18.88
CA SER A 242 16.53 -13.26 20.07
C SER A 242 16.43 -11.75 20.06
N LEU A 243 15.97 -11.18 21.16
CA LEU A 243 15.91 -9.73 21.37
C LEU A 243 17.12 -9.28 22.19
N LYS A 244 17.79 -8.24 21.72
CA LYS A 244 18.69 -7.41 22.53
C LYS A 244 18.13 -5.99 22.55
N SER A 245 18.28 -5.30 23.66
CA SER A 245 17.99 -3.87 23.73
C SER A 245 19.12 -3.11 24.41
N GLU A 246 19.24 -1.85 24.04
CA GLU A 246 20.14 -0.90 24.68
C GLU A 246 19.46 0.46 24.79
N THR A 247 19.94 1.31 25.68
CA THR A 247 19.47 2.70 25.77
C THR A 247 20.61 3.62 25.40
N LEU A 248 20.39 4.41 24.36
CA LEU A 248 21.30 5.45 23.94
C LEU A 248 20.79 6.81 24.42
N THR A 249 21.71 7.75 24.60
CA THR A 249 21.39 9.12 24.99
C THR A 249 21.86 10.06 23.89
N THR A 250 20.98 10.92 23.43
CA THR A 250 21.30 11.92 22.39
C THR A 250 22.35 12.92 22.87
N ASP A 251 23.24 13.33 21.97
CA ASP A 251 24.22 14.39 22.23
C ASP A 251 23.58 15.80 22.31
N ASN A 252 24.43 16.85 22.36
CA ASN A 252 23.97 18.25 22.40
C ASN A 252 23.16 18.68 21.18
N ASN A 253 23.27 17.96 20.06
CA ASN A 253 22.54 18.21 18.82
C ASN A 253 21.35 17.26 18.66
N GLY A 254 20.96 16.54 19.73
CA GLY A 254 19.83 15.61 19.68
C GLY A 254 20.14 14.35 18.88
N VAL A 255 21.41 14.02 18.62
CA VAL A 255 21.79 12.93 17.72
C VAL A 255 22.24 11.70 18.48
N ILE A 256 21.80 10.52 18.02
CA ILE A 256 22.46 9.24 18.27
C ILE A 256 22.97 8.65 16.95
N LYS A 257 24.05 7.88 17.04
CA LYS A 257 24.61 7.12 15.91
C LYS A 257 24.39 5.66 16.20
N VAL A 258 23.65 4.99 15.32
CA VAL A 258 23.36 3.56 15.45
C VAL A 258 24.12 2.84 14.36
N VAL A 259 24.89 1.81 14.72
CA VAL A 259 25.52 0.90 13.76
C VAL A 259 24.59 -0.30 13.61
N PRO A 260 23.91 -0.44 12.47
CA PRO A 260 22.92 -1.48 12.31
C PRO A 260 23.52 -2.88 12.40
N GLN A 261 22.85 -3.79 13.10
CA GLN A 261 23.25 -5.20 13.19
C GLN A 261 22.71 -6.01 11.99
N ASN A 262 23.53 -6.89 11.43
CA ASN A 262 23.11 -7.75 10.32
C ASN A 262 22.02 -8.75 10.78
N GLU A 263 21.08 -9.09 9.89
CA GLU A 263 19.97 -10.03 10.13
C GLU A 263 19.03 -9.68 11.30
N ALA A 264 19.02 -8.41 11.72
CA ALA A 264 18.18 -7.92 12.81
C ALA A 264 17.18 -6.87 12.33
N ASP A 265 15.91 -7.07 12.70
CA ASP A 265 14.91 -6.01 12.72
C ASP A 265 15.30 -5.02 13.83
N GLN A 266 15.36 -3.73 13.51
CA GLN A 266 15.88 -2.72 14.42
C GLN A 266 14.99 -1.49 14.52
N TRP A 267 14.63 -1.11 15.74
CA TRP A 267 13.70 -0.02 15.97
C TRP A 267 14.13 0.83 17.17
N ALA A 268 13.96 2.13 17.04
CA ALA A 268 14.22 3.10 18.09
C ALA A 268 12.90 3.60 18.68
N LEU A 269 12.82 3.73 20.00
CA LEU A 269 11.71 4.31 20.74
C LEU A 269 12.25 5.42 21.65
N ALA A 270 11.85 6.66 21.41
CA ALA A 270 12.08 7.80 22.30
C ALA A 270 10.83 8.02 23.16
N VAL A 271 11.05 8.18 24.47
CA VAL A 271 10.01 8.48 25.44
C VAL A 271 10.42 9.71 26.26
N THR A 272 9.61 10.76 26.18
CA THR A 272 9.80 11.99 26.97
C THR A 272 9.24 11.83 28.38
N GLU A 273 9.72 12.63 29.33
CA GLU A 273 9.22 12.62 30.72
C GLU A 273 7.72 12.93 30.81
N GLN A 274 7.20 13.74 29.89
CA GLN A 274 5.78 14.11 29.79
C GLN A 274 4.93 13.00 29.14
N GLY A 275 5.51 11.85 28.80
CA GLY A 275 4.82 10.69 28.24
C GLY A 275 4.63 10.71 26.72
N GLY A 276 5.20 11.70 26.04
CA GLY A 276 5.25 11.77 24.59
C GLY A 276 6.20 10.70 24.05
N VAL A 277 5.82 10.08 22.94
CA VAL A 277 6.58 8.99 22.32
C VAL A 277 6.84 9.27 20.85
N ALA A 278 7.98 8.80 20.36
CA ALA A 278 8.29 8.70 18.95
C ALA A 278 9.00 7.38 18.70
N PHE A 279 8.72 6.75 17.56
CA PHE A 279 9.43 5.55 17.16
C PHE A 279 9.86 5.66 15.69
N CYS A 280 10.93 4.97 15.35
CA CYS A 280 11.50 5.00 14.00
C CYS A 280 12.11 3.64 13.68
N ASP A 281 11.86 3.17 12.47
CA ASP A 281 12.61 2.05 11.90
C ASP A 281 14.05 2.50 11.65
N VAL A 282 15.00 1.77 12.25
CA VAL A 282 16.43 1.98 12.00
C VAL A 282 16.77 1.46 10.60
N GLY A 283 15.89 0.64 10.02
CA GLY A 283 15.99 0.05 8.71
C GLY A 283 16.44 -1.40 8.78
N HIS A 284 15.92 -2.22 7.86
CA HIS A 284 16.51 -3.51 7.56
C HIS A 284 17.93 -3.32 7.04
N THR A 285 18.86 -4.05 7.62
CA THR A 285 20.24 -4.16 7.14
C THR A 285 20.32 -4.98 5.85
N SER A 286 19.74 -4.48 4.76
CA SER A 286 20.26 -4.75 3.41
C SER A 286 21.28 -3.68 2.99
N PHE A 287 21.83 -2.92 3.95
CA PHE A 287 22.88 -1.91 3.75
C PHE A 287 24.25 -2.48 3.31
N GLN A 288 24.34 -3.75 2.91
CA GLN A 288 25.62 -4.36 2.53
C GLN A 288 26.09 -4.08 1.11
N GLN A 289 25.39 -3.29 0.29
CA GLN A 289 25.68 -3.25 -1.14
C GLN A 289 26.45 -2.04 -1.66
N PHE A 290 26.74 -1.01 -0.84
CA PHE A 290 27.43 0.18 -1.35
C PHE A 290 28.95 0.00 -1.51
N GLU A 291 29.57 -0.86 -0.69
CA GLU A 291 31.00 -1.18 -0.80
C GLU A 291 31.28 -2.50 -1.50
N GLN A 292 30.29 -3.39 -1.59
CA GLN A 292 30.44 -4.63 -2.34
C GLN A 292 30.53 -4.34 -3.82
N VAL A 293 31.41 -5.10 -4.48
CA VAL A 293 31.47 -5.13 -5.93
C VAL A 293 30.11 -5.62 -6.45
N GLN A 294 29.48 -4.84 -7.32
CA GLN A 294 28.22 -5.23 -7.96
C GLN A 294 28.41 -5.34 -9.45
N PRO A 295 27.90 -6.38 -10.11
CA PRO A 295 27.88 -6.40 -11.57
C PRO A 295 26.85 -5.39 -12.08
N ALA A 296 27.15 -4.78 -13.23
CA ALA A 296 26.26 -3.89 -13.95
C ALA A 296 26.35 -4.18 -15.45
N ALA A 297 25.21 -4.34 -16.09
CA ALA A 297 25.09 -4.51 -17.53
C ALA A 297 24.49 -3.25 -18.17
N PHE A 298 25.06 -2.82 -19.29
CA PHE A 298 24.43 -1.86 -20.18
C PHE A 298 24.36 -2.49 -21.56
N GLY A 299 23.17 -2.59 -22.12
CA GLY A 299 22.91 -3.17 -23.42
C GLY A 299 22.32 -2.18 -24.40
N LEU A 300 22.46 -2.50 -25.67
CA LEU A 300 21.62 -1.94 -26.72
C LEU A 300 21.43 -2.96 -27.83
N THR A 301 20.29 -2.87 -28.47
CA THR A 301 20.01 -3.53 -29.73
C THR A 301 20.30 -2.59 -30.90
N ASP A 302 20.55 -3.11 -32.10
CA ASP A 302 20.83 -2.27 -33.27
C ASP A 302 19.62 -1.40 -33.68
N ARG A 303 18.42 -1.72 -33.16
CA ARG A 303 17.18 -0.96 -33.31
C ARG A 303 16.33 -1.11 -32.05
N PRO A 304 15.61 -0.08 -31.58
CA PRO A 304 14.69 -0.23 -30.46
C PRO A 304 13.40 -0.99 -30.82
N LEU A 305 13.13 -1.20 -32.12
CA LEU A 305 11.87 -1.75 -32.63
C LEU A 305 12.10 -2.71 -33.81
N TYR A 306 11.48 -3.88 -33.73
CA TYR A 306 11.55 -4.96 -34.71
C TYR A 306 10.17 -5.40 -35.16
N ARG A 307 10.12 -6.11 -36.30
CA ARG A 307 8.93 -6.86 -36.74
C ARG A 307 9.14 -8.34 -36.45
N PRO A 308 8.06 -9.14 -36.34
CA PRO A 308 8.17 -10.59 -36.43
C PRO A 308 9.02 -11.02 -37.64
N GLY A 309 9.88 -12.03 -37.49
CA GLY A 309 10.81 -12.45 -38.55
C GLY A 309 12.12 -11.63 -38.65
N SER A 310 12.28 -10.53 -37.88
CA SER A 310 13.50 -9.72 -37.96
C SER A 310 14.65 -10.35 -37.19
N ARG A 311 15.87 -10.16 -37.70
CA ARG A 311 17.09 -10.40 -36.93
C ARG A 311 17.34 -9.29 -35.92
N VAL A 312 17.38 -9.64 -34.65
CA VAL A 312 17.82 -8.76 -33.56
C VAL A 312 19.32 -8.95 -33.38
N ARG A 313 20.07 -7.85 -33.32
CA ARG A 313 21.48 -7.83 -32.95
C ARG A 313 21.64 -6.99 -31.70
N PHE A 314 22.42 -7.47 -30.76
CA PHE A 314 22.65 -6.78 -29.50
C PHE A 314 24.14 -6.74 -29.15
N LYS A 315 24.51 -5.71 -28.39
CA LYS A 315 25.80 -5.58 -27.72
C LYS A 315 25.55 -5.19 -26.27
N ILE A 316 26.27 -5.85 -25.37
CA ILE A 316 26.17 -5.65 -23.91
C ILE A 316 27.56 -5.39 -23.37
N TRP A 317 27.72 -4.33 -22.59
CA TRP A 317 28.90 -4.06 -21.78
C TRP A 317 28.62 -4.47 -20.35
N SER A 318 29.49 -5.30 -19.79
CA SER A 318 29.42 -5.70 -18.39
C SER A 318 30.57 -5.04 -17.63
N ARG A 319 30.27 -4.50 -16.46
CA ARG A 319 31.23 -3.84 -15.57
C ARG A 319 30.96 -4.24 -14.13
N GLU A 320 31.99 -4.11 -13.31
CA GLU A 320 31.84 -4.11 -11.86
C GLU A 320 31.68 -2.67 -11.38
N LEU A 321 30.64 -2.38 -10.62
CA LEU A 321 30.48 -1.15 -9.86
C LEU A 321 31.20 -1.32 -8.52
N ILE A 322 32.15 -0.43 -8.26
CA ILE A 322 32.92 -0.38 -7.01
C ILE A 322 32.68 1.02 -6.44
N LYS A 323 32.07 1.12 -5.26
CA LYS A 323 31.71 2.42 -4.64
C LYS A 323 30.92 3.34 -5.58
N ARG A 324 30.03 2.75 -6.40
CA ARG A 324 29.20 3.43 -7.43
C ARG A 324 30.00 4.01 -8.60
N GLU A 325 31.24 3.62 -8.79
CA GLU A 325 32.04 3.94 -9.96
C GLU A 325 32.22 2.69 -10.82
N TYR A 326 32.20 2.86 -12.14
CA TYR A 326 32.48 1.76 -13.06
C TYR A 326 33.96 1.38 -12.99
N GLY A 327 34.22 0.14 -12.61
CA GLY A 327 35.52 -0.49 -12.70
C GLY A 327 35.98 -0.68 -14.15
N PRO A 328 37.25 -1.09 -14.35
CA PRO A 328 37.80 -1.30 -15.67
C PRO A 328 37.08 -2.44 -16.42
N ALA A 329 37.19 -2.44 -17.75
CA ALA A 329 36.74 -3.55 -18.59
C ALA A 329 37.54 -4.82 -18.25
N LYS A 330 36.84 -5.97 -18.21
CA LYS A 330 37.44 -7.30 -18.01
C LYS A 330 37.08 -8.20 -19.18
N ALA A 331 38.09 -8.80 -19.81
CA ALA A 331 37.92 -9.81 -20.86
C ALA A 331 37.84 -11.22 -20.25
N GLY A 332 37.30 -12.18 -21.01
CA GLY A 332 37.29 -13.59 -20.61
C GLY A 332 36.24 -13.97 -19.58
N ILE A 333 35.40 -13.03 -19.13
CA ILE A 333 34.26 -13.30 -18.24
C ILE A 333 33.14 -13.93 -19.04
N LYS A 334 32.67 -15.10 -18.60
CA LYS A 334 31.49 -15.78 -19.14
C LYS A 334 30.22 -15.12 -18.60
N LEU A 335 29.33 -14.73 -19.50
CA LEU A 335 28.02 -14.15 -19.19
C LEU A 335 26.92 -15.06 -19.74
N GLN A 336 25.93 -15.34 -18.91
CA GLN A 336 24.69 -15.96 -19.35
C GLN A 336 23.69 -14.86 -19.69
N VAL A 337 23.37 -14.74 -20.98
CA VAL A 337 22.46 -13.72 -21.50
C VAL A 337 21.14 -14.38 -21.88
N THR A 338 20.03 -13.88 -21.34
CA THR A 338 18.69 -14.37 -21.64
C THR A 338 17.84 -13.28 -22.27
N ILE A 339 17.00 -13.68 -23.22
CA ILE A 339 16.02 -12.80 -23.85
C ILE A 339 14.65 -13.26 -23.40
N ASN A 340 13.94 -12.41 -22.69
CA ASN A 340 12.64 -12.71 -22.13
C ASN A 340 11.53 -12.03 -22.95
N SER A 341 10.39 -12.69 -23.02
CA SER A 341 9.24 -12.22 -23.80
C SER A 341 8.49 -11.10 -23.08
N VAL A 342 7.32 -10.72 -23.62
CA VAL A 342 6.36 -9.84 -22.93
C VAL A 342 5.93 -10.38 -21.57
N ASP A 343 5.95 -11.71 -21.40
CA ASP A 343 6.02 -12.34 -20.10
C ASP A 343 7.50 -12.50 -19.72
N VAL A 344 7.94 -11.74 -18.72
CA VAL A 344 9.32 -11.71 -18.24
C VAL A 344 9.80 -13.07 -17.71
N PHE A 345 8.89 -14.00 -17.41
CA PHE A 345 9.22 -15.36 -16.99
C PHE A 345 9.36 -16.36 -18.15
N ASP A 346 9.00 -15.96 -19.37
CA ASP A 346 9.12 -16.79 -20.56
C ASP A 346 10.38 -16.43 -21.35
N THR A 347 11.38 -17.30 -21.26
CA THR A 347 12.66 -17.11 -21.96
C THR A 347 12.57 -17.59 -23.41
N VAL A 348 12.75 -16.64 -24.32
CA VAL A 348 12.77 -16.85 -25.77
C VAL A 348 14.08 -17.49 -26.22
N LYS A 349 15.20 -17.03 -25.66
CA LYS A 349 16.53 -17.49 -26.05
C LYS A 349 17.55 -17.26 -24.93
N SER A 350 18.53 -18.15 -24.84
CA SER A 350 19.68 -18.04 -23.94
C SER A 350 21.00 -18.16 -24.71
N PHE A 351 22.02 -17.46 -24.24
CA PHE A 351 23.38 -17.50 -24.75
C PHE A 351 24.37 -17.63 -23.60
N GLU A 352 25.46 -18.37 -23.83
CA GLU A 352 26.68 -18.28 -23.04
C GLU A 352 27.71 -17.53 -23.89
N LEU A 353 28.06 -16.31 -23.50
CA LEU A 353 28.96 -15.43 -24.24
C LEU A 353 30.15 -15.03 -23.38
N THR A 354 31.31 -14.87 -23.99
CA THR A 354 32.54 -14.46 -23.29
C THR A 354 32.89 -13.02 -23.67
N THR A 355 33.17 -12.20 -22.66
CA THR A 355 33.53 -10.78 -22.84
C THR A 355 34.85 -10.60 -23.60
N ASP A 356 34.87 -9.61 -24.49
CA ASP A 356 36.06 -9.14 -25.21
C ASP A 356 36.90 -8.16 -24.37
N GLU A 357 38.00 -7.63 -24.95
CA GLU A 357 38.88 -6.64 -24.30
C GLU A 357 38.16 -5.37 -23.84
N SER A 358 37.02 -5.03 -24.46
CA SER A 358 36.19 -3.90 -24.04
C SER A 358 35.19 -4.27 -22.93
N GLY A 359 35.27 -5.49 -22.39
CA GLY A 359 34.36 -6.03 -21.39
C GLY A 359 32.94 -6.16 -21.93
N SER A 360 32.80 -6.52 -23.21
CA SER A 360 31.51 -6.57 -23.90
C SER A 360 31.26 -7.92 -24.56
N VAL A 361 29.99 -8.28 -24.70
CA VAL A 361 29.52 -9.43 -25.48
C VAL A 361 28.59 -8.94 -26.58
N SER A 362 28.53 -9.65 -27.69
CA SER A 362 27.61 -9.36 -28.79
C SER A 362 26.94 -10.63 -29.28
N GLY A 363 25.70 -10.53 -29.72
CA GLY A 363 24.93 -11.68 -30.18
C GLY A 363 23.87 -11.28 -31.20
N SER A 364 23.26 -12.29 -31.81
CA SER A 364 22.11 -12.10 -32.69
C SER A 364 21.19 -13.31 -32.67
N PHE A 365 19.90 -13.07 -32.89
CA PHE A 365 18.91 -14.12 -33.08
C PHE A 365 17.81 -13.65 -34.04
N GLU A 366 17.14 -14.62 -34.64
CA GLU A 366 16.00 -14.38 -35.52
C GLU A 366 14.71 -14.48 -34.70
N LEU A 367 13.82 -13.50 -34.82
CA LEU A 367 12.48 -13.54 -34.24
C LEU A 367 11.61 -14.48 -35.06
N ASN A 368 10.96 -15.47 -34.45
CA ASN A 368 9.95 -16.26 -35.17
C ASN A 368 8.63 -15.46 -35.30
N SER A 369 7.72 -15.92 -36.16
CA SER A 369 6.43 -15.24 -36.41
C SER A 369 5.37 -15.48 -35.34
N GLU A 370 5.60 -16.40 -34.42
CA GLU A 370 4.67 -16.79 -33.35
C GLU A 370 4.94 -16.02 -32.04
N LEU A 371 6.06 -15.31 -31.95
CA LEU A 371 6.40 -14.48 -30.79
C LEU A 371 5.37 -13.34 -30.62
N PRO A 372 4.85 -13.13 -29.40
CA PRO A 372 3.93 -12.03 -29.10
C PRO A 372 4.47 -10.65 -29.50
N LEU A 373 3.56 -9.74 -29.84
CA LEU A 373 3.93 -8.32 -29.96
C LEU A 373 4.06 -7.70 -28.58
N GLY A 374 4.99 -6.77 -28.42
CA GLY A 374 5.20 -6.01 -27.20
C GLY A 374 6.68 -5.80 -26.86
N GLU A 375 6.94 -5.53 -25.58
CA GLU A 375 8.27 -5.22 -25.06
C GLU A 375 8.98 -6.47 -24.54
N TYR A 376 10.24 -6.64 -24.95
CA TYR A 376 11.12 -7.75 -24.63
C TYR A 376 12.33 -7.20 -23.87
N SER A 377 12.90 -8.00 -22.97
CA SER A 377 14.12 -7.66 -22.24
C SER A 377 15.29 -8.55 -22.62
N ILE A 378 16.51 -8.01 -22.48
CA ILE A 378 17.75 -8.77 -22.55
C ILE A 378 18.44 -8.65 -21.19
N ASP A 379 18.54 -9.77 -20.50
CA ASP A 379 19.02 -9.84 -19.12
C ASP A 379 20.36 -10.57 -19.06
N VAL A 380 21.23 -10.16 -18.13
CA VAL A 380 22.52 -10.80 -17.85
C VAL A 380 22.45 -11.40 -16.46
N GLN A 381 22.67 -12.71 -16.39
CA GLN A 381 22.74 -13.43 -15.12
C GLN A 381 24.17 -13.41 -14.61
N TYR A 382 24.31 -13.11 -13.32
CA TYR A 382 25.57 -13.09 -12.59
C TYR A 382 25.51 -14.09 -11.43
N PRO A 383 25.71 -15.40 -11.68
CA PRO A 383 25.55 -16.45 -10.66
C PRO A 383 26.43 -16.25 -9.43
N GLU A 384 27.66 -15.74 -9.61
CA GLU A 384 28.59 -15.44 -8.50
C GLU A 384 28.04 -14.40 -7.52
N PHE A 385 27.15 -13.52 -8.01
CA PHE A 385 26.50 -12.49 -7.21
C PHE A 385 25.06 -12.84 -6.84
N GLY A 386 24.53 -13.98 -7.31
CA GLY A 386 23.12 -14.35 -7.16
C GLY A 386 22.16 -13.29 -7.73
N PHE A 387 22.59 -12.56 -8.76
CA PHE A 387 21.93 -11.35 -9.26
C PHE A 387 21.67 -11.46 -10.77
N THR A 388 20.60 -10.84 -11.25
CA THR A 388 20.29 -10.70 -12.68
C THR A 388 20.05 -9.23 -12.96
N ASP A 389 20.72 -8.70 -13.98
CA ASP A 389 20.60 -7.30 -14.39
C ASP A 389 19.95 -7.20 -15.77
N GLU A 390 19.01 -6.28 -15.94
CA GLU A 390 18.39 -6.02 -17.23
C GLU A 390 19.31 -5.10 -18.04
N ALA A 391 19.96 -5.63 -19.07
CA ALA A 391 20.90 -4.84 -19.87
C ALA A 391 20.19 -3.83 -20.76
N CYS A 392 19.10 -4.25 -21.42
CA CYS A 392 18.28 -3.37 -22.27
C CYS A 392 16.93 -3.98 -22.63
N ARG A 393 16.09 -3.17 -23.27
CA ARG A 393 14.80 -3.58 -23.84
C ARG A 393 14.71 -3.26 -25.32
N PHE A 394 13.87 -4.02 -26.02
CA PHE A 394 13.46 -3.73 -27.39
C PHE A 394 11.99 -4.13 -27.58
N ARG A 395 11.36 -3.67 -28.67
CA ARG A 395 9.96 -4.01 -28.98
C ARG A 395 9.81 -4.81 -30.25
N ILE A 396 8.79 -5.67 -30.28
CA ILE A 396 8.29 -6.33 -31.48
C ILE A 396 6.90 -5.78 -31.76
N GLU A 397 6.70 -5.16 -32.93
CA GLU A 397 5.40 -4.62 -33.32
C GLU A 397 5.13 -4.88 -34.80
N GLU A 398 3.84 -4.93 -35.16
CA GLU A 398 3.39 -4.81 -36.54
C GLU A 398 3.40 -3.34 -36.99
N TYR A 399 4.60 -2.78 -37.17
CA TYR A 399 4.72 -1.40 -37.65
C TYR A 399 4.96 -1.34 -39.16
N LYS A 400 4.43 -0.32 -39.84
CA LYS A 400 4.91 0.09 -41.17
C LYS A 400 5.80 1.32 -40.99
N LYS A 401 6.99 1.34 -41.60
CA LYS A 401 7.86 2.52 -41.52
C LYS A 401 7.11 3.71 -42.13
N PRO A 402 6.94 4.84 -41.41
CA PRO A 402 6.30 6.01 -41.98
C PRO A 402 7.06 6.50 -43.22
N GLU A 403 6.32 6.86 -44.26
CA GLU A 403 6.86 7.45 -45.50
C GLU A 403 6.87 8.99 -45.44
N PHE A 404 6.34 9.57 -44.36
CA PHE A 404 6.24 11.00 -44.13
C PHE A 404 6.61 11.33 -42.68
N ALA A 405 7.09 12.56 -42.46
CA ALA A 405 7.32 13.11 -41.13
C ALA A 405 6.30 14.22 -40.86
N VAL A 406 5.68 14.21 -39.68
CA VAL A 406 4.77 15.27 -39.23
C VAL A 406 5.49 16.05 -38.13
N THR A 407 5.66 17.36 -38.34
CA THR A 407 6.13 18.26 -37.29
C THR A 407 4.94 19.12 -36.86
N VAL A 408 4.57 19.03 -35.59
CA VAL A 408 3.54 19.88 -35.00
C VAL A 408 4.23 20.94 -34.16
N THR A 409 4.05 22.21 -34.52
CA THR A 409 4.56 23.34 -33.73
C THR A 409 3.41 23.86 -32.86
N PRO A 410 3.53 23.83 -31.53
CA PRO A 410 2.50 24.38 -30.67
C PRO A 410 2.39 25.90 -30.88
N GLY A 411 1.15 26.43 -30.88
CA GLY A 411 0.89 27.85 -31.09
C GLY A 411 1.39 28.76 -29.95
N THR A 412 1.71 28.20 -28.79
CA THR A 412 2.21 28.91 -27.61
C THR A 412 3.32 28.12 -26.92
N LYS A 413 4.21 28.80 -26.18
CA LYS A 413 5.31 28.15 -25.44
C LYS A 413 4.85 27.45 -24.15
N ALA A 414 3.68 27.82 -23.62
CA ALA A 414 3.05 27.20 -22.46
C ALA A 414 1.55 27.52 -22.48
N ALA A 415 0.70 26.49 -22.47
CA ALA A 415 -0.74 26.65 -22.32
C ALA A 415 -1.10 26.79 -20.84
N ARG A 416 -2.05 27.68 -20.52
CA ARG A 416 -2.69 27.76 -19.21
C ARG A 416 -4.00 27.00 -19.22
N LEU A 417 -4.48 26.63 -18.04
CA LEU A 417 -5.79 26.02 -17.88
C LEU A 417 -6.88 26.97 -18.39
N GLY A 418 -7.60 26.57 -19.44
CA GLY A 418 -8.63 27.37 -20.11
C GLY A 418 -8.25 27.89 -21.51
N ASP A 419 -6.98 27.75 -21.91
CA ASP A 419 -6.56 28.07 -23.28
C ASP A 419 -6.99 26.96 -24.25
N THR A 420 -7.33 27.33 -25.50
CA THR A 420 -7.72 26.38 -26.57
C THR A 420 -6.63 26.23 -27.60
#